data_AF-A0A941VX82-F1
#
_entry.id   AF-A0A941VX82-F1
#
_cell.length_a   1.000
_cell.length_b   1.000
_cell.length_c   1.000
_cell.angle_alpha   90.00
_cell.angle_beta   90.00
_cell.angle_gamma   90.00
#
_symmetry.space_group_name_H-M   'P 1'
#
loop_
_entity.id
_entity.type
_entity.pdbx_description
1 polymer ?
#
loop_
_entity_poly.entity_id
_entity_poly.type
_entity_poly.pdbx_seq_one_letter_code
_entity_poly.pdbx_strand_id
1 'polypeptide(L)'
;DDAMAMMTRLFNDPTFSPVWEALKYFVSRPGRSLIIVVGNHDIEVALPSVQKAIETRLAGVDAAGRGRITFSTTGSGYTCGIGDARVFCTHGNEDDAWNVVDYEALFQLARSQNAGIPFDPNRWEPNAGTLFVKDIMNEVKRRYAWIDLLKPETKAAIGVLLVLDPGQVGKVSRGIPVLWEKLRGTLKLHGLLSADETCVTDAGQVQDIAMGELLGPNLLGGLRSARSSSGRSADSMLLEAERNFDKPNARLPGSDQTLGWGQLVWDWLTGVEKPEALRRALKDWLRGDKTFDITDRDETFETATAKVGPSVDFVITGHTHLERAIPLDSRRCYFNCGTWIRLLRITDAMLDQPEVFNKIYDVLMKGSMEAIDHTEIGQTFLMNQTSAVSIRTEGDEVVGELMHIEGEDPVTGRVIWQFRRR
;
A
#
# COMPACT_ATOMS: atom_id res chain seq x y z
N ASP A 1 -8.46 -17.88 -19.17
CA ASP A 1 -9.07 -17.01 -20.19
C ASP A 1 -9.11 -15.54 -19.76
N ASP A 2 -9.49 -15.23 -18.52
CA ASP A 2 -9.59 -13.85 -18.03
C ASP A 2 -8.28 -13.04 -18.07
N ALA A 3 -7.14 -13.64 -17.71
CA ALA A 3 -5.84 -12.95 -17.73
C ALA A 3 -5.44 -12.50 -19.14
N MET A 4 -5.70 -13.31 -20.17
CA MET A 4 -5.37 -12.94 -21.56
C MET A 4 -6.31 -11.86 -22.11
N ALA A 5 -7.58 -11.89 -21.72
CA ALA A 5 -8.53 -10.82 -22.05
C ALA A 5 -8.11 -9.49 -21.39
N MET A 6 -7.67 -9.55 -20.13
CA MET A 6 -7.11 -8.40 -19.42
C MET A 6 -5.87 -7.83 -20.13
N MET A 7 -4.88 -8.67 -20.47
CA MET A 7 -3.69 -8.22 -21.21
C MET A 7 -4.03 -7.60 -22.56
N THR A 8 -4.98 -8.19 -23.29
CA THR A 8 -5.44 -7.64 -24.57
C THR A 8 -6.05 -6.25 -24.40
N ARG A 9 -6.83 -6.03 -23.33
CA ARG A 9 -7.34 -4.70 -23.00
C ARG A 9 -6.20 -3.74 -22.67
N LEU A 10 -5.27 -4.13 -21.79
CA LEU A 10 -4.14 -3.30 -21.36
C LEU A 10 -3.21 -2.89 -22.52
N PHE A 11 -2.97 -3.78 -23.49
CA PHE A 11 -2.15 -3.46 -24.65
C PHE A 11 -2.77 -2.45 -25.60
N ASN A 12 -4.10 -2.41 -25.66
CA ASN A 12 -4.86 -1.57 -26.59
C ASN A 12 -5.45 -0.32 -25.92
N ASP A 13 -5.42 -0.23 -24.60
CA ASP A 13 -5.88 0.93 -23.85
C ASP A 13 -4.99 2.15 -24.20
N PRO A 14 -5.54 3.25 -24.72
CA PRO A 14 -4.77 4.45 -25.04
C PRO A 14 -3.98 5.00 -23.86
N THR A 15 -4.44 4.76 -22.63
CA THR A 15 -3.77 5.18 -21.40
C THR A 15 -2.42 4.49 -21.21
N PHE A 16 -2.33 3.21 -21.58
CA PHE A 16 -1.14 2.38 -21.32
C PHE A 16 -0.31 2.09 -22.58
N SER A 17 -0.89 2.26 -23.78
CA SER A 17 -0.21 2.03 -25.06
C SER A 17 1.16 2.75 -25.17
N PRO A 18 1.33 4.01 -24.74
CA PRO A 18 2.64 4.68 -24.78
C PRO A 18 3.74 3.95 -24.00
N VAL A 19 3.40 3.34 -22.85
CA VAL A 19 4.35 2.57 -22.04
C VAL A 19 4.82 1.34 -22.80
N TRP A 20 3.89 0.60 -23.43
CA TRP A 20 4.22 -0.57 -24.23
C TRP A 20 5.08 -0.23 -25.45
N GLU A 21 4.81 0.90 -26.12
CA GLU A 21 5.65 1.37 -27.23
C GLU A 21 7.05 1.80 -26.76
N ALA A 22 7.16 2.47 -25.61
CA ALA A 22 8.44 2.84 -25.03
C ALA A 22 9.27 1.61 -24.64
N LEU A 23 8.65 0.59 -24.02
CA LEU A 23 9.30 -0.67 -23.68
C LEU A 23 9.72 -1.46 -24.92
N LYS A 24 8.88 -1.50 -25.96
CA LYS A 24 9.19 -2.11 -27.26
C LYS A 24 10.39 -1.43 -27.91
N TYR A 25 10.38 -0.10 -27.93
CA TYR A 25 11.50 0.70 -28.39
C TYR A 25 12.77 0.39 -27.58
N PHE A 26 12.67 0.32 -26.25
CA PHE A 26 13.78 0.02 -25.36
C PHE A 26 14.43 -1.34 -25.68
N VAL A 27 13.64 -2.42 -25.72
CA VAL A 27 14.17 -3.78 -25.97
C VAL A 27 14.68 -3.96 -27.40
N SER A 28 14.21 -3.16 -28.37
CA SER A 28 14.71 -3.21 -29.75
C SER A 28 16.16 -2.73 -29.88
N ARG A 29 16.66 -1.92 -28.95
CA ARG A 29 18.01 -1.33 -29.04
C ARG A 29 19.09 -2.28 -28.49
N PRO A 30 20.26 -2.39 -29.15
CA PRO A 30 21.41 -3.09 -28.60
C PRO A 30 21.85 -2.53 -27.24
N GLY A 31 22.35 -3.40 -26.36
CA GLY A 31 22.88 -3.00 -25.04
C GLY A 31 21.81 -2.65 -24.00
N ARG A 32 20.53 -2.96 -24.26
CA ARG A 32 19.42 -2.72 -23.32
C ARG A 32 18.74 -4.02 -22.95
N SER A 33 18.58 -4.28 -21.66
CA SER A 33 17.89 -5.46 -21.14
C SER A 33 16.76 -5.02 -20.22
N LEU A 34 15.58 -5.60 -20.41
CA LEU A 34 14.41 -5.36 -19.59
C LEU A 34 14.22 -6.53 -18.63
N ILE A 35 14.24 -6.23 -17.34
CA ILE A 35 13.96 -7.20 -16.29
C ILE A 35 12.64 -6.81 -15.64
N ILE A 36 11.69 -7.73 -15.60
CA ILE A 36 10.38 -7.55 -15.00
C ILE A 36 10.33 -8.38 -13.72
N VAL A 37 10.27 -7.71 -12.57
CA VAL A 37 10.10 -8.34 -11.26
C VAL A 37 8.61 -8.31 -10.91
N VAL A 38 8.05 -9.43 -10.48
CA VAL A 38 6.63 -9.53 -10.13
C VAL A 38 6.31 -8.67 -8.90
N GLY A 39 5.19 -7.94 -8.95
CA GLY A 39 4.60 -7.25 -7.81
C GLY A 39 3.35 -7.96 -7.28
N ASN A 40 2.89 -7.56 -6.10
CA ASN A 40 1.68 -8.09 -5.47
C ASN A 40 0.38 -7.75 -6.21
N HIS A 41 0.40 -6.74 -7.09
CA HIS A 41 -0.74 -6.32 -7.91
C HIS A 41 -0.70 -6.81 -9.37
N ASP A 42 0.42 -7.40 -9.80
CA ASP A 42 0.65 -7.87 -11.17
C ASP A 42 1.03 -9.37 -11.19
N ILE A 43 0.42 -10.15 -10.29
CA ILE A 43 0.77 -11.57 -10.09
C ILE A 43 0.57 -12.41 -11.36
N GLU A 44 -0.30 -11.98 -12.27
CA GLU A 44 -0.54 -12.61 -13.56
C GLU A 44 0.70 -12.63 -14.45
N VAL A 45 1.69 -11.75 -14.21
CA VAL A 45 2.99 -11.78 -14.89
C VAL A 45 3.74 -13.09 -14.61
N ALA A 46 3.42 -13.82 -13.53
CA ALA A 46 3.97 -15.16 -13.29
C ALA A 46 3.41 -16.24 -14.24
N LEU A 47 2.29 -15.98 -14.93
CA LEU A 47 1.65 -16.95 -15.80
C LEU A 47 2.38 -17.04 -17.16
N PRO A 48 2.73 -18.25 -17.65
CA PRO A 48 3.49 -18.40 -18.90
C PRO A 48 2.81 -17.79 -20.12
N SER A 49 1.48 -17.84 -20.19
CA SER A 49 0.71 -17.23 -21.28
C SER A 49 0.84 -15.70 -21.29
N VAL A 50 0.86 -15.07 -20.12
CA VAL A 50 1.02 -13.62 -19.95
C VAL A 50 2.45 -13.19 -20.30
N GLN A 51 3.47 -13.91 -19.80
CA GLN A 51 4.85 -13.67 -20.20
C GLN A 51 5.01 -13.76 -21.71
N LYS A 52 4.42 -14.79 -22.34
CA LYS A 52 4.46 -14.96 -23.79
C LYS A 52 3.77 -13.82 -24.54
N ALA A 53 2.66 -13.32 -24.01
CA ALA A 53 1.95 -12.19 -24.56
C ALA A 53 2.80 -10.91 -24.52
N ILE A 54 3.46 -10.65 -23.38
CA ILE A 54 4.37 -9.51 -23.20
C ILE A 54 5.57 -9.62 -24.15
N GLU A 55 6.24 -10.77 -24.22
CA GLU A 55 7.34 -11.00 -25.17
C GLU A 55 6.92 -10.73 -26.62
N THR A 56 5.74 -11.22 -27.00
CA THR A 56 5.20 -11.05 -28.35
C THR A 56 4.88 -9.58 -28.62
N ARG A 57 4.32 -8.87 -27.63
CA ARG A 57 4.01 -7.44 -27.73
C ARG A 57 5.26 -6.56 -27.87
N LEU A 58 6.32 -6.90 -27.16
CA LEU A 58 7.54 -6.10 -27.08
C LEU A 58 8.56 -6.43 -28.17
N ALA A 59 8.70 -7.70 -28.57
CA ALA A 59 9.73 -8.12 -29.51
C ALA A 59 9.18 -8.82 -30.77
N GLY A 60 7.93 -9.28 -30.77
CA GLY A 60 7.32 -9.95 -31.93
C GLY A 60 8.16 -11.14 -32.40
N VAL A 61 8.65 -11.10 -33.64
CA VAL A 61 9.53 -12.13 -34.24
C VAL A 61 11.03 -11.92 -33.98
N ASP A 62 11.44 -10.81 -33.38
CA ASP A 62 12.85 -10.49 -33.12
C ASP A 62 13.42 -11.32 -31.97
N ALA A 63 14.25 -12.31 -32.31
CA ALA A 63 14.91 -13.17 -31.34
C ALA A 63 15.87 -12.40 -30.41
N ALA A 64 16.54 -11.35 -30.91
CA ALA A 64 17.47 -10.57 -30.11
C ALA A 64 16.71 -9.71 -29.08
N GLY A 65 15.61 -9.07 -29.49
CA GLY A 65 14.70 -8.37 -28.61
C GLY A 65 14.11 -9.28 -27.53
N ARG A 66 13.67 -10.49 -27.88
CA ARG A 66 13.18 -11.47 -26.90
C ARG A 66 14.25 -11.88 -25.90
N GLY A 67 15.48 -12.13 -26.36
CA GLY A 67 16.61 -12.49 -25.49
C GLY A 67 17.05 -11.40 -24.51
N ARG A 68 16.53 -10.16 -24.66
CA ARG A 68 16.77 -9.04 -23.75
C ARG A 68 15.69 -8.89 -22.68
N ILE A 69 14.63 -9.70 -22.70
CA ILE A 69 13.54 -9.66 -21.72
C ILE A 69 13.76 -10.79 -20.72
N THR A 70 13.71 -10.49 -19.43
CA THR A 70 13.84 -11.49 -18.36
C THR A 70 12.74 -11.27 -17.33
N PHE A 71 12.10 -12.37 -16.91
CA PHE A 71 11.06 -12.36 -15.90
C PHE A 71 11.60 -12.94 -14.59
N SER A 72 11.47 -12.21 -13.49
CA SER A 72 11.67 -12.73 -12.14
C SER A 72 10.34 -12.74 -11.39
N THR A 73 9.70 -13.91 -11.36
CA THR A 73 8.31 -14.06 -10.90
C THR A 73 8.13 -15.05 -9.76
N THR A 74 9.21 -15.50 -9.16
CA THR A 74 9.21 -16.50 -8.07
C THR A 74 9.39 -15.90 -6.69
N GLY A 75 9.32 -14.57 -6.56
CA GLY A 75 9.59 -13.85 -5.31
C GLY A 75 11.08 -13.84 -4.91
N SER A 76 11.98 -14.27 -5.80
CA SER A 76 13.42 -14.30 -5.54
C SER A 76 14.15 -12.99 -5.83
N GLY A 77 13.44 -11.97 -6.33
CA GLY A 77 14.04 -10.73 -6.80
C GLY A 77 14.96 -10.93 -8.00
N TYR A 78 15.83 -9.97 -8.26
CA TYR A 78 16.80 -10.00 -9.34
C TYR A 78 18.14 -9.46 -8.84
N THR A 79 19.23 -10.13 -9.18
CA THR A 79 20.58 -9.67 -8.85
C THR A 79 21.37 -9.38 -10.11
N CYS A 80 22.11 -8.27 -10.12
CA CYS A 80 23.11 -7.99 -11.14
C CYS A 80 24.39 -7.37 -10.54
N GLY A 81 25.45 -7.30 -11.35
CA GLY A 81 26.68 -6.58 -11.03
C GLY A 81 26.78 -5.29 -11.82
N ILE A 82 27.24 -4.22 -11.18
CA ILE A 82 27.54 -2.92 -11.81
C ILE A 82 28.89 -2.47 -11.31
N GLY A 83 29.90 -2.45 -12.20
CA GLY A 83 31.29 -2.37 -11.77
C GLY A 83 31.65 -3.56 -10.89
N ASP A 84 32.21 -3.31 -9.72
CA ASP A 84 32.49 -4.31 -8.69
C ASP A 84 31.37 -4.43 -7.64
N ALA A 85 30.28 -3.67 -7.77
CA ALA A 85 29.16 -3.68 -6.84
C ALA A 85 28.08 -4.69 -7.22
N ARG A 86 27.50 -5.35 -6.22
CA ARG A 86 26.35 -6.25 -6.35
C ARG A 86 25.06 -5.50 -6.03
N VAL A 87 24.11 -5.52 -6.95
CA VAL A 87 22.79 -4.90 -6.81
C VAL A 87 21.72 -5.99 -6.68
N PHE A 88 20.82 -5.83 -5.73
CA PHE A 88 19.65 -6.67 -5.53
C PHE A 88 18.38 -5.85 -5.66
N CYS A 89 17.50 -6.23 -6.57
CA CYS A 89 16.20 -5.61 -6.80
C CYS A 89 15.11 -6.59 -6.39
N THR A 90 14.12 -6.14 -5.63
CA THR A 90 12.91 -6.92 -5.33
C THR A 90 11.70 -6.00 -5.29
N HIS A 91 10.48 -6.55 -5.22
CA HIS A 91 9.31 -5.68 -5.11
C HIS A 91 9.25 -5.06 -3.71
N GLY A 92 9.38 -5.88 -2.66
CA GLY A 92 9.35 -5.47 -1.24
C GLY A 92 8.07 -5.88 -0.51
N ASN A 93 7.17 -6.63 -1.16
CA ASN A 93 5.91 -7.11 -0.54
C ASN A 93 6.08 -8.46 0.19
N GLU A 94 7.27 -9.06 0.15
CA GLU A 94 7.48 -10.47 0.52
C GLU A 94 7.26 -10.72 2.02
N ASP A 95 7.36 -9.68 2.86
CA ASP A 95 7.07 -9.73 4.31
C ASP A 95 5.96 -8.76 4.72
N ASP A 96 5.31 -8.09 3.77
CA ASP A 96 4.14 -7.29 4.09
C ASP A 96 2.99 -8.24 4.42
N ALA A 97 2.63 -8.33 5.70
CA ALA A 97 1.57 -9.22 6.18
C ALA A 97 0.21 -9.00 5.47
N TRP A 98 -0.03 -7.81 4.92
CA TRP A 98 -1.26 -7.49 4.17
C TRP A 98 -1.16 -7.88 2.70
N ASN A 99 0.02 -7.70 2.11
CA ASN A 99 0.25 -7.82 0.66
C ASN A 99 1.13 -9.02 0.26
N VAL A 100 1.36 -9.94 1.20
CA VAL A 100 2.11 -11.17 0.94
C VAL A 100 1.49 -11.97 -0.20
N VAL A 101 2.34 -12.46 -1.10
CA VAL A 101 1.94 -13.36 -2.18
C VAL A 101 2.45 -14.75 -1.84
N ASP A 102 1.59 -15.76 -1.93
CA ASP A 102 2.02 -17.15 -1.88
C ASP A 102 2.66 -17.52 -3.23
N TYR A 103 3.98 -17.26 -3.34
CA TYR A 103 4.74 -17.53 -4.56
C TYR A 103 4.84 -19.03 -4.88
N GLU A 104 4.71 -19.91 -3.89
CA GLU A 104 4.70 -21.36 -4.13
C GLU A 104 3.39 -21.78 -4.78
N ALA A 105 2.25 -21.35 -4.23
CA ALA A 105 0.94 -21.56 -4.84
C ALA A 105 0.87 -20.94 -6.24
N LEU A 106 1.43 -19.74 -6.42
CA LEU A 106 1.48 -19.07 -7.72
C LEU A 106 2.31 -19.86 -8.74
N PHE A 107 3.45 -20.41 -8.32
CA PHE A 107 4.27 -21.27 -9.16
C PHE A 107 3.55 -22.59 -9.52
N GLN A 108 2.87 -23.21 -8.56
CA GLN A 108 2.05 -24.41 -8.81
C GLN A 108 0.92 -24.12 -9.80
N LEU A 109 0.29 -22.95 -9.70
CA LEU A 109 -0.73 -22.48 -10.64
C LEU A 109 -0.15 -22.29 -12.04
N ALA A 110 0.97 -21.56 -12.16
CA ALA A 110 1.67 -21.34 -13.43
C ALA A 110 2.03 -22.66 -14.13
N ARG A 111 2.57 -23.63 -13.36
CA ARG A 111 2.87 -24.98 -13.85
C ARG A 111 1.61 -25.70 -14.34
N SER A 112 0.52 -25.64 -13.58
CA SER A 112 -0.73 -26.33 -13.91
C SER A 112 -1.36 -25.78 -15.19
N GLN A 113 -1.43 -24.46 -15.32
CA GLN A 113 -1.94 -23.81 -16.53
C GLN A 113 -1.09 -24.12 -17.75
N ASN A 114 0.24 -24.18 -17.61
CA ASN A 114 1.13 -24.56 -18.71
C ASN A 114 0.91 -26.01 -19.17
N ALA A 115 0.46 -26.89 -18.28
CA ALA A 115 0.06 -28.25 -18.60
C ALA A 115 -1.38 -28.35 -19.15
N GLY A 116 -2.05 -27.23 -19.38
CA GLY A 116 -3.44 -27.20 -19.84
C GLY A 116 -4.47 -27.57 -18.76
N ILE A 117 -4.07 -27.62 -17.50
CA ILE A 117 -4.98 -27.87 -16.38
C ILE A 117 -5.74 -26.57 -16.08
N PRO A 118 -7.08 -26.58 -16.07
CA PRO A 118 -7.88 -25.39 -15.76
C PRO A 118 -7.59 -24.84 -14.37
N PHE A 119 -7.75 -23.52 -14.24
CA PHE A 119 -7.70 -22.85 -12.94
C PHE A 119 -8.91 -23.26 -12.08
N ASP A 120 -8.65 -23.66 -10.84
CA ASP A 120 -9.67 -23.89 -9.81
C ASP A 120 -9.64 -22.70 -8.83
N PRO A 121 -10.67 -21.83 -8.85
CA PRO A 121 -10.73 -20.67 -7.96
C PRO A 121 -10.70 -21.02 -6.47
N ASN A 122 -11.10 -22.23 -6.09
CA ASN A 122 -11.10 -22.64 -4.68
C ASN A 122 -9.70 -22.93 -4.13
N ARG A 123 -8.69 -22.99 -5.00
CA ARG A 123 -7.28 -23.21 -4.64
C ARG A 123 -6.47 -21.93 -4.53
N TRP A 124 -7.12 -20.78 -4.71
CA TRP A 124 -6.46 -19.48 -4.64
C TRP A 124 -7.22 -18.55 -3.70
N GLU A 125 -6.55 -18.13 -2.64
CA GLU A 125 -7.05 -17.10 -1.73
C GLU A 125 -6.24 -15.81 -1.96
N PRO A 126 -6.88 -14.71 -2.40
CA PRO A 126 -6.19 -13.43 -2.54
C PRO A 126 -5.67 -12.92 -1.19
N ASN A 127 -4.60 -12.11 -1.21
CA ASN A 127 -4.10 -11.51 0.02
C ASN A 127 -5.09 -10.50 0.64
N ALA A 128 -4.89 -10.20 1.92
CA ALA A 128 -5.82 -9.37 2.69
C ALA A 128 -5.97 -7.96 2.10
N GLY A 129 -4.87 -7.37 1.60
CA GLY A 129 -4.88 -6.09 0.90
C GLY A 129 -5.77 -6.13 -0.36
N THR A 130 -5.66 -7.18 -1.16
CA THR A 130 -6.47 -7.38 -2.39
C THR A 130 -7.95 -7.56 -2.05
N LEU A 131 -8.29 -8.36 -1.04
CA LEU A 131 -9.67 -8.53 -0.58
C LEU A 131 -10.24 -7.20 -0.07
N PHE A 132 -9.49 -6.46 0.73
CA PHE A 132 -9.89 -5.14 1.21
C PHE A 132 -10.17 -4.18 0.05
N VAL A 133 -9.29 -4.16 -0.96
CA VAL A 133 -9.50 -3.30 -2.12
C VAL A 133 -10.72 -3.73 -2.92
N LYS A 134 -10.85 -5.03 -3.20
CA LYS A 134 -11.91 -5.59 -4.04
C LYS A 134 -13.30 -5.42 -3.43
N ASP A 135 -13.43 -5.76 -2.15
CA ASP A 135 -14.75 -5.92 -1.51
C ASP A 135 -15.23 -4.64 -0.83
N ILE A 136 -14.30 -3.74 -0.47
CA ILE A 136 -14.61 -2.49 0.23
C ILE A 136 -14.17 -1.28 -0.60
N MET A 137 -12.87 -1.15 -0.88
CA MET A 137 -12.35 0.11 -1.42
C MET A 137 -12.85 0.42 -2.82
N ASN A 138 -13.07 -0.56 -3.69
CA ASN A 138 -13.55 -0.29 -5.06
C ASN A 138 -14.92 0.40 -5.08
N GLU A 139 -15.79 0.15 -4.10
CA GLU A 139 -17.04 0.92 -3.97
C GLU A 139 -16.77 2.39 -3.62
N VAL A 140 -15.81 2.61 -2.73
CA VAL A 140 -15.43 3.92 -2.20
C VAL A 140 -14.67 4.73 -3.26
N LYS A 141 -13.67 4.13 -3.90
CA LYS A 141 -12.83 4.73 -4.97
C LYS A 141 -13.67 5.20 -6.16
N ARG A 142 -14.79 4.53 -6.46
CA ARG A 142 -15.74 5.00 -7.49
C ARG A 142 -16.36 6.36 -7.17
N ARG A 143 -16.51 6.70 -5.89
CA ARG A 143 -17.03 7.99 -5.42
C ARG A 143 -15.92 8.97 -5.06
N TYR A 144 -14.79 8.46 -4.58
CA TYR A 144 -13.69 9.22 -4.01
C TYR A 144 -12.34 8.72 -4.57
N ALA A 145 -12.09 8.97 -5.86
CA ALA A 145 -10.90 8.47 -6.55
C ALA A 145 -9.58 8.97 -5.95
N TRP A 146 -9.60 10.15 -5.33
CA TRP A 146 -8.44 10.79 -4.69
C TRP A 146 -7.91 10.03 -3.47
N ILE A 147 -8.67 9.09 -2.89
CA ILE A 147 -8.22 8.28 -1.75
C ILE A 147 -6.98 7.46 -2.11
N ASP A 148 -6.82 7.04 -3.36
CA ASP A 148 -5.65 6.29 -3.82
C ASP A 148 -4.35 7.10 -3.76
N LEU A 149 -4.47 8.43 -3.73
CA LEU A 149 -3.34 9.34 -3.63
C LEU A 149 -2.93 9.61 -2.18
N LEU A 150 -3.75 9.26 -1.18
CA LEU A 150 -3.41 9.38 0.23
C LEU A 150 -2.50 8.24 0.68
N LYS A 151 -1.49 8.59 1.49
CA LYS A 151 -0.58 7.65 2.17
C LYS A 151 -0.50 8.01 3.66
N PRO A 152 -0.29 7.04 4.57
CA PRO A 152 -0.23 5.59 4.34
C PRO A 152 -1.61 4.98 4.03
N GLU A 153 -1.68 4.13 3.00
CA GLU A 153 -2.92 3.70 2.33
C GLU A 153 -3.97 3.12 3.29
N THR A 154 -3.62 2.09 4.06
CA THR A 154 -4.59 1.34 4.86
C THR A 154 -5.16 2.16 6.01
N LYS A 155 -4.30 2.90 6.73
CA LYS A 155 -4.71 3.69 7.90
C LYS A 155 -5.54 4.91 7.46
N ALA A 156 -5.07 5.62 6.43
CA ALA A 156 -5.79 6.79 5.90
C ALA A 156 -7.12 6.39 5.25
N ALA A 157 -7.16 5.32 4.45
CA ALA A 157 -8.38 4.87 3.79
C ALA A 157 -9.48 4.46 4.78
N ILE A 158 -9.14 3.70 5.83
CA ILE A 158 -10.11 3.28 6.86
C ILE A 158 -10.67 4.50 7.59
N GLY A 159 -9.79 5.42 7.96
CA GLY A 159 -10.18 6.65 8.63
C GLY A 159 -11.08 7.55 7.78
N VAL A 160 -10.72 7.78 6.52
CA VAL A 160 -11.53 8.55 5.56
C VAL A 160 -12.88 7.87 5.35
N LEU A 161 -12.91 6.54 5.24
CA LEU A 161 -14.13 5.76 5.09
C LEU A 161 -15.09 5.96 6.27
N LEU A 162 -14.57 5.93 7.51
CA LEU A 162 -15.35 6.15 8.72
C LEU A 162 -16.03 7.54 8.71
N VAL A 163 -15.37 8.55 8.16
CA VAL A 163 -15.90 9.92 8.12
C VAL A 163 -16.87 10.14 6.94
N LEU A 164 -16.53 9.65 5.75
CA LEU A 164 -17.25 9.98 4.52
C LEU A 164 -18.43 9.05 4.22
N ASP A 165 -18.30 7.75 4.49
CA ASP A 165 -19.32 6.74 4.20
C ASP A 165 -19.43 5.68 5.33
N PRO A 166 -19.88 6.09 6.54
CA PRO A 166 -19.94 5.21 7.71
C PRO A 166 -20.86 3.99 7.52
N GLY A 167 -21.83 4.05 6.60
CA GLY A 167 -22.71 2.92 6.28
C GLY A 167 -21.98 1.73 5.64
N GLN A 168 -20.85 1.99 4.96
CA GLN A 168 -20.04 0.92 4.37
C GLN A 168 -19.20 0.16 5.41
N VAL A 169 -18.95 0.76 6.57
CA VAL A 169 -18.22 0.15 7.71
C VAL A 169 -18.95 -1.10 8.23
N GLY A 170 -20.28 -1.14 8.13
CA GLY A 170 -21.08 -2.32 8.48
C GLY A 170 -20.88 -3.52 7.54
N LYS A 171 -20.38 -3.31 6.32
CA LYS A 171 -19.95 -4.41 5.42
C LYS A 171 -18.53 -4.87 5.75
N VAL A 172 -17.71 -3.96 6.29
CA VAL A 172 -16.34 -4.23 6.73
C VAL A 172 -16.33 -5.28 7.85
N SER A 173 -17.31 -5.28 8.77
CA SER A 173 -17.42 -6.24 9.89
C SER A 173 -17.51 -7.72 9.51
N ARG A 174 -17.91 -8.06 8.26
CA ARG A 174 -17.93 -9.46 7.78
C ARG A 174 -16.58 -9.96 7.28
N GLY A 175 -15.70 -9.09 6.78
CA GLY A 175 -14.33 -9.44 6.35
C GLY A 175 -13.26 -9.22 7.44
N ILE A 176 -13.66 -8.57 8.54
CA ILE A 176 -12.82 -8.12 9.63
C ILE A 176 -12.28 -9.24 10.56
N PRO A 177 -12.93 -10.41 10.78
CA PRO A 177 -12.38 -11.41 11.70
C PRO A 177 -11.02 -11.96 11.23
N VAL A 178 -10.87 -12.24 9.93
CA VAL A 178 -9.62 -12.68 9.31
C VAL A 178 -8.57 -11.56 9.29
N LEU A 179 -9.03 -10.32 9.08
CA LEU A 179 -8.21 -9.11 9.10
C LEU A 179 -7.64 -8.80 10.51
N TRP A 180 -8.45 -8.97 11.56
CA TRP A 180 -8.07 -8.77 12.96
C TRP A 180 -7.23 -9.93 13.51
N GLU A 181 -7.48 -11.17 13.09
CA GLU A 181 -6.66 -12.31 13.51
C GLU A 181 -5.23 -12.21 12.98
N LYS A 182 -5.04 -11.76 11.72
CA LYS A 182 -3.70 -11.54 11.16
C LYS A 182 -2.98 -10.33 11.79
N LEU A 183 -3.68 -9.22 12.03
CA LEU A 183 -3.14 -8.07 12.78
C LEU A 183 -2.70 -8.46 14.21
N ARG A 184 -3.47 -9.31 14.90
CA ARG A 184 -3.04 -9.89 16.19
C ARG A 184 -1.78 -10.76 16.06
N GLY A 185 -1.61 -11.44 14.93
CA GLY A 185 -0.41 -12.23 14.62
C GLY A 185 0.84 -11.36 14.44
N THR A 186 0.73 -10.25 13.70
CA THR A 186 1.84 -9.30 13.48
C THR A 186 2.24 -8.57 14.76
N LEU A 187 1.26 -8.19 15.60
CA LEU A 187 1.50 -7.63 16.94
C LEU A 187 2.16 -8.64 17.90
N LYS A 188 1.81 -9.93 17.80
CA LYS A 188 2.51 -10.99 18.55
C LYS A 188 3.97 -11.16 18.08
N LEU A 189 4.25 -10.99 16.79
CA LEU A 189 5.61 -11.10 16.25
C LEU A 189 6.52 -9.95 16.70
N HIS A 190 5.99 -8.72 16.80
CA HIS A 190 6.74 -7.57 17.32
C HIS A 190 7.00 -7.61 18.84
N GLY A 191 6.33 -8.50 19.57
CA GLY A 191 6.40 -8.60 21.03
C GLY A 191 7.16 -9.80 21.62
N LEU A 192 7.82 -10.63 20.81
CA LEU A 192 8.33 -11.93 21.29
C LEU A 192 9.82 -12.16 21.04
N LEU A 193 10.64 -11.26 21.56
CA LEU A 193 11.95 -11.60 22.16
C LEU A 193 12.21 -10.69 23.37
N SER A 194 11.39 -10.80 24.41
CA SER A 194 11.81 -10.54 25.79
C SER A 194 11.03 -11.43 26.74
N ALA A 195 11.78 -11.94 27.71
CA ALA A 195 11.50 -13.10 28.54
C ALA A 195 10.29 -12.96 29.47
N ASP A 196 9.74 -14.12 29.82
CA ASP A 196 9.01 -14.47 31.05
C ASP A 196 8.11 -13.39 31.66
N GLU A 197 6.82 -13.44 31.33
CA GLU A 197 5.73 -13.66 32.30
C GLU A 197 4.38 -13.63 31.56
N THR A 198 3.58 -14.67 31.78
CA THR A 198 2.19 -14.75 31.32
C THR A 198 1.35 -13.64 31.93
N CYS A 199 1.11 -12.55 31.18
CA CYS A 199 -0.08 -11.74 31.37
C CYS A 199 -1.10 -12.13 30.28
N VAL A 200 -2.23 -12.68 30.71
CA VAL A 200 -3.39 -12.81 29.83
C VAL A 200 -3.90 -11.39 29.59
N THR A 201 -3.46 -10.76 28.50
CA THR A 201 -4.03 -9.50 28.05
C THR A 201 -5.45 -9.79 27.59
N ASP A 202 -6.44 -9.22 28.30
CA ASP A 202 -7.85 -9.30 27.95
C ASP A 202 -8.06 -8.88 26.49
N ALA A 203 -8.83 -9.66 25.73
CA ALA A 203 -9.06 -9.43 24.30
C ALA A 203 -9.67 -8.04 24.04
N GLY A 204 -10.43 -7.49 25.00
CA GLY A 204 -10.96 -6.13 24.97
C GLY A 204 -9.88 -5.05 25.04
N GLN A 205 -8.87 -5.21 25.91
CA GLN A 205 -7.78 -4.23 26.06
C GLN A 205 -6.85 -4.20 24.84
N VAL A 206 -6.55 -5.37 24.25
CA VAL A 206 -5.76 -5.47 23.02
C VAL A 206 -6.48 -4.77 21.86
N GLN A 207 -7.80 -4.87 21.82
CA GLN A 207 -8.63 -4.26 20.79
C GLN A 207 -8.71 -2.73 20.95
N ASP A 208 -8.78 -2.22 22.18
CA ASP A 208 -8.74 -0.78 22.45
C ASP A 208 -7.37 -0.15 22.14
N ILE A 209 -6.26 -0.86 22.36
CA ILE A 209 -4.90 -0.39 22.05
C ILE A 209 -4.67 -0.35 20.52
N ALA A 210 -5.01 -1.42 19.81
CA ALA A 210 -4.94 -1.46 18.36
C ALA A 210 -5.85 -0.40 17.70
N MET A 211 -6.97 -0.05 18.34
CA MET A 211 -7.86 1.03 17.88
C MET A 211 -7.28 2.41 18.20
N GLY A 212 -6.58 2.54 19.33
CA GLY A 212 -5.74 3.68 19.68
C GLY A 212 -4.83 4.10 18.53
N GLU A 213 -4.08 3.14 18.02
CA GLU A 213 -3.12 3.35 16.93
C GLU A 213 -3.75 3.61 15.57
N LEU A 214 -4.96 3.10 15.32
CA LEU A 214 -5.64 3.24 14.03
C LEU A 214 -6.45 4.54 13.93
N LEU A 215 -7.10 4.97 15.02
CA LEU A 215 -8.08 6.05 14.99
C LEU A 215 -7.51 7.40 15.44
N GLY A 216 -6.47 7.40 16.29
CA GLY A 216 -5.88 8.62 16.82
C GLY A 216 -6.73 9.30 17.92
N PRO A 217 -6.13 10.21 18.72
CA PRO A 217 -6.71 10.69 19.98
C PRO A 217 -7.92 11.63 19.83
N ASN A 218 -8.02 12.46 18.78
CA ASN A 218 -9.19 13.31 18.54
C ASN A 218 -10.39 12.50 18.05
N LEU A 219 -10.19 11.49 17.19
CA LEU A 219 -11.28 10.61 16.75
C LEU A 219 -11.78 9.73 17.90
N LEU A 220 -10.86 9.15 18.70
CA LEU A 220 -11.20 8.44 19.93
C LEU A 220 -11.85 9.34 20.99
N GLY A 221 -11.34 10.57 21.17
CA GLY A 221 -11.90 11.54 22.10
C GLY A 221 -13.32 11.98 21.71
N GLY A 222 -13.57 12.17 20.41
CA GLY A 222 -14.90 12.41 19.86
C GLY A 222 -15.88 11.26 20.13
N LEU A 223 -15.43 10.02 19.90
CA LEU A 223 -16.22 8.82 20.18
C LEU A 223 -16.49 8.62 21.68
N ARG A 224 -15.50 8.85 22.54
CA ARG A 224 -15.66 8.78 24.00
C ARG A 224 -16.62 9.84 24.52
N SER A 225 -16.58 11.05 23.94
CA SER A 225 -17.51 12.13 24.27
C SER A 225 -18.94 11.78 23.84
N ALA A 226 -19.13 11.24 22.64
CA ALA A 226 -20.42 10.73 22.17
C ALA A 226 -20.97 9.57 23.05
N ARG A 227 -20.07 8.70 23.53
CA ARG A 227 -20.39 7.60 24.45
C ARG A 227 -20.83 8.09 25.83
N SER A 228 -20.30 9.22 26.29
CA SER A 228 -20.73 9.87 27.55
C SER A 228 -22.11 10.52 27.45
N SER A 229 -22.54 10.94 26.25
CA SER A 229 -23.88 11.48 26.00
C SER A 229 -24.96 10.42 25.74
N SER A 230 -24.60 9.18 25.37
CA SER A 230 -25.57 8.11 25.04
C SER A 230 -26.00 7.23 26.22
N GLY A 231 -25.58 7.55 27.45
CA GLY A 231 -26.22 7.10 28.69
C GLY A 231 -26.18 5.60 29.02
N ARG A 232 -25.47 4.74 28.27
CA ARG A 232 -25.30 3.31 28.58
C ARG A 232 -23.86 3.01 29.00
N SER A 233 -23.65 2.75 30.30
CA SER A 233 -22.35 2.38 30.85
C SER A 233 -22.02 0.91 30.59
N ALA A 234 -20.72 0.58 30.53
CA ALA A 234 -20.25 -0.81 30.40
C ALA A 234 -20.80 -1.72 31.52
N ASP A 235 -20.99 -1.19 32.74
CA ASP A 235 -21.59 -1.90 33.86
C ASP A 235 -23.04 -2.33 33.60
N SER A 236 -23.82 -1.51 32.87
CA SER A 236 -25.20 -1.86 32.53
C SER A 236 -25.29 -3.02 31.55
N MET A 237 -24.29 -3.18 30.69
CA MET A 237 -24.18 -4.28 29.73
C MET A 237 -23.72 -5.58 30.41
N LEU A 238 -22.80 -5.49 31.39
CA LEU A 238 -22.38 -6.62 32.21
C LEU A 238 -23.53 -7.15 33.08
N LEU A 239 -24.31 -6.26 33.70
CA LEU A 239 -25.52 -6.61 34.47
C LEU A 239 -26.60 -7.27 33.61
N GLU A 240 -26.71 -6.89 32.34
CA GLU A 240 -27.65 -7.50 31.40
C GLU A 240 -27.18 -8.87 30.89
N ALA A 241 -25.86 -9.06 30.75
CA ALA A 241 -25.25 -10.35 30.44
C ALA A 241 -25.38 -11.36 31.59
N GLU A 242 -25.15 -10.92 32.84
CA GLU A 242 -25.33 -11.77 34.04
C GLU A 242 -26.78 -12.21 34.22
N ARG A 243 -27.76 -11.33 33.98
CA ARG A 243 -29.20 -11.65 34.07
C ARG A 243 -29.69 -12.67 33.05
N ASN A 244 -28.95 -12.88 31.97
CA ASN A 244 -29.31 -13.79 30.89
C ASN A 244 -28.55 -15.12 30.93
N PHE A 245 -27.61 -15.29 31.87
CA PHE A 245 -26.76 -16.49 31.97
C PHE A 245 -27.51 -17.74 32.47
N ASP A 246 -28.56 -17.58 33.29
CA ASP A 246 -29.30 -18.68 33.92
C ASP A 246 -30.50 -19.21 33.09
N LYS A 247 -30.67 -18.79 31.83
CA LYS A 247 -31.81 -19.21 30.99
C LYS A 247 -31.37 -20.22 29.92
N PRO A 248 -31.82 -21.49 29.96
CA PRO A 248 -31.36 -22.55 29.05
C PRO A 248 -31.80 -22.43 27.58
N ASN A 249 -32.41 -21.31 27.18
CA ASN A 249 -32.86 -21.00 25.82
C ASN A 249 -32.67 -19.52 25.45
N ALA A 250 -31.74 -18.82 26.11
CA ALA A 250 -31.36 -17.48 25.67
C ALA A 250 -30.63 -17.59 24.32
N ARG A 251 -31.22 -17.01 23.27
CA ARG A 251 -30.49 -16.75 22.03
C ARG A 251 -29.24 -15.95 22.41
N LEU A 252 -28.06 -16.54 22.23
CA LEU A 252 -26.82 -15.76 22.14
C LEU A 252 -27.10 -14.65 21.12
N PRO A 253 -26.87 -13.36 21.44
CA PRO A 253 -26.99 -12.33 20.44
C PRO A 253 -25.93 -12.65 19.38
N GLY A 254 -26.37 -13.11 18.22
CA GLY A 254 -25.49 -13.27 17.07
C GLY A 254 -24.85 -11.92 16.78
N SER A 255 -23.52 -11.90 16.69
CA SER A 255 -22.64 -11.03 15.88
C SER A 255 -23.05 -9.58 15.54
N ASP A 256 -23.94 -8.93 16.29
CA ASP A 256 -24.45 -7.57 16.06
C ASP A 256 -23.85 -6.55 17.05
N GLN A 257 -22.98 -6.98 17.96
CA GLN A 257 -22.29 -6.07 18.90
C GLN A 257 -21.27 -5.13 18.21
N THR A 258 -20.92 -5.37 16.94
CA THR A 258 -20.12 -4.43 16.13
C THR A 258 -20.93 -3.25 15.58
N LEU A 259 -22.26 -3.24 15.70
CA LEU A 259 -23.11 -2.13 15.24
C LEU A 259 -23.03 -0.87 16.12
N GLY A 260 -22.51 -0.98 17.35
CA GLY A 260 -22.38 0.17 18.25
C GLY A 260 -21.39 1.23 17.77
N TRP A 261 -20.38 0.86 16.98
CA TRP A 261 -19.34 1.79 16.53
C TRP A 261 -19.76 2.65 15.35
N GLY A 262 -20.45 2.06 14.37
CA GLY A 262 -21.04 2.84 13.27
C GLY A 262 -22.00 3.89 13.80
N GLN A 263 -22.74 3.55 14.86
CA GLN A 263 -23.64 4.46 15.54
C GLN A 263 -22.91 5.54 16.36
N LEU A 264 -21.82 5.21 17.07
CA LEU A 264 -21.00 6.20 17.79
C LEU A 264 -20.26 7.18 16.87
N VAL A 265 -19.72 6.69 15.74
CA VAL A 265 -19.12 7.53 14.69
C VAL A 265 -20.19 8.42 14.07
N TRP A 266 -21.38 7.85 13.80
CA TRP A 266 -22.53 8.61 13.31
C TRP A 266 -22.95 9.69 14.30
N ASP A 267 -23.09 9.37 15.59
CA ASP A 267 -23.48 10.32 16.64
C ASP A 267 -22.45 11.45 16.77
N TRP A 268 -21.15 11.15 16.67
CA TRP A 268 -20.10 12.16 16.59
C TRP A 268 -20.19 13.02 15.32
N LEU A 269 -20.41 12.42 14.15
CA LEU A 269 -20.60 13.11 12.87
C LEU A 269 -21.87 13.97 12.84
N THR A 270 -22.93 13.59 13.57
CA THR A 270 -24.17 14.40 13.63
C THR A 270 -23.98 15.70 14.40
N GLY A 271 -22.93 15.80 15.24
CA GLY A 271 -22.60 17.00 16.01
C GLY A 271 -21.54 17.92 15.38
N VAL A 272 -20.89 17.52 14.27
CA VAL A 272 -19.79 18.25 13.64
C VAL A 272 -19.96 18.23 12.12
N GLU A 273 -19.75 19.37 11.43
CA GLU A 273 -19.79 19.38 9.97
C GLU A 273 -18.74 18.41 9.37
N LYS A 274 -19.11 17.67 8.32
CA LYS A 274 -18.23 16.66 7.68
C LYS A 274 -16.81 17.16 7.33
N PRO A 275 -16.61 18.39 6.83
CA PRO A 275 -15.26 18.91 6.59
C PRO A 275 -14.42 18.99 7.86
N GLU A 276 -15.00 19.49 8.96
CA GLU A 276 -14.30 19.62 10.24
C GLU A 276 -14.00 18.25 10.87
N ALA A 277 -14.91 17.29 10.70
CA ALA A 277 -14.68 15.90 11.10
C ALA A 277 -13.48 15.28 10.36
N LEU A 278 -13.41 15.46 9.03
CA LEU A 278 -12.30 14.95 8.23
C LEU A 278 -10.98 15.66 8.58
N ARG A 279 -11.01 16.98 8.79
CA ARG A 279 -9.84 17.77 9.17
C ARG A 279 -9.21 17.28 10.47
N ARG A 280 -10.04 17.03 11.49
CA ARG A 280 -9.57 16.51 12.80
C ARG A 280 -8.97 15.13 12.67
N ALA A 281 -9.61 14.27 11.88
CA ALA A 281 -9.13 12.92 11.62
C ALA A 281 -7.76 12.95 10.93
N LEU A 282 -7.61 13.75 9.86
CA LEU A 282 -6.34 13.95 9.17
C LEU A 282 -5.27 14.56 10.09
N LYS A 283 -5.64 15.50 10.97
CA LYS A 283 -4.72 16.12 11.93
C LYS A 283 -4.16 15.14 12.96
N ASP A 284 -4.94 14.14 13.37
CA ASP A 284 -4.43 13.05 14.19
C ASP A 284 -3.47 12.15 13.43
N TRP A 285 -3.85 11.76 12.21
CA TRP A 285 -3.09 10.77 11.44
C TRP A 285 -1.77 11.33 10.92
N LEU A 286 -1.75 12.61 10.55
CA LEU A 286 -0.57 13.28 10.02
C LEU A 286 0.36 13.82 11.11
N ARG A 287 0.00 13.67 12.38
CA ARG A 287 0.81 14.17 13.50
C ARG A 287 2.13 13.42 13.59
N GLY A 288 3.22 14.13 13.33
CA GLY A 288 4.57 13.52 13.34
C GLY A 288 4.82 12.60 12.13
N ASP A 289 4.03 12.80 11.06
CA ASP A 289 4.12 12.01 9.85
C ASP A 289 5.49 12.15 9.16
N LYS A 290 6.09 10.99 8.85
CA LYS A 290 7.35 10.86 8.12
C LYS A 290 7.15 10.25 6.73
N THR A 291 5.91 10.17 6.24
CA THR A 291 5.56 9.54 4.94
C THR A 291 6.51 9.96 3.82
N PHE A 292 6.83 11.27 3.73
CA PHE A 292 7.69 11.84 2.69
C PHE A 292 9.14 12.11 3.12
N ASP A 293 9.57 11.62 4.29
CA ASP A 293 10.98 11.63 4.69
C ASP A 293 11.73 10.50 3.98
N ILE A 294 12.62 10.85 3.05
CA ILE A 294 13.37 9.89 2.24
C ILE A 294 14.35 9.03 3.07
N THR A 295 14.63 9.43 4.31
CA THR A 295 15.53 8.71 5.22
C THR A 295 14.80 7.88 6.27
N ASP A 296 13.46 7.85 6.24
CA ASP A 296 12.67 7.10 7.20
C ASP A 296 12.86 5.58 7.04
N ARG A 297 13.22 4.94 8.15
CA ARG A 297 13.42 3.48 8.23
C ARG A 297 12.10 2.81 8.56
N ASP A 298 11.25 2.72 7.55
CA ASP A 298 9.94 2.09 7.66
C ASP A 298 10.02 0.55 7.70
N GLU A 299 8.87 -0.10 7.90
CA GLU A 299 8.77 -1.57 7.98
C GLU A 299 9.30 -2.26 6.71
N THR A 300 9.13 -1.65 5.53
CA THR A 300 9.64 -2.19 4.27
C THR A 300 11.17 -2.13 4.22
N PHE A 301 11.78 -1.04 4.70
CA PHE A 301 13.22 -0.95 4.86
C PHE A 301 13.76 -2.06 5.79
N GLU A 302 13.18 -2.20 6.99
CA GLU A 302 13.66 -3.16 8.00
C GLU A 302 13.56 -4.60 7.49
N THR A 303 12.42 -4.98 6.90
CA THR A 303 12.19 -6.34 6.37
C THR A 303 13.05 -6.66 5.16
N ALA A 304 13.13 -5.75 4.19
CA ALA A 304 13.92 -5.96 2.97
C ALA A 304 15.42 -6.07 3.28
N THR A 305 15.94 -5.24 4.20
CA THR A 305 17.38 -5.24 4.52
C THR A 305 17.78 -6.41 5.41
N ALA A 306 16.90 -6.89 6.30
CA ALA A 306 17.16 -8.05 7.15
C ALA A 306 17.41 -9.35 6.35
N LYS A 307 16.84 -9.48 5.16
CA LYS A 307 16.99 -10.65 4.27
C LYS A 307 18.22 -10.59 3.36
N VAL A 308 18.85 -9.43 3.27
CA VAL A 308 19.91 -9.20 2.31
C VAL A 308 21.28 -9.37 2.97
N GLY A 309 22.01 -10.37 2.49
CA GLY A 309 23.38 -10.65 2.96
C GLY A 309 24.35 -9.47 2.74
N PRO A 310 25.45 -9.44 3.51
CA PRO A 310 26.41 -8.33 3.50
C PRO A 310 27.18 -8.17 2.17
N SER A 311 27.08 -9.14 1.25
CA SER A 311 27.70 -9.11 -0.07
C SER A 311 26.93 -8.28 -1.10
N VAL A 312 25.74 -7.76 -0.76
CA VAL A 312 24.95 -6.89 -1.63
C VAL A 312 25.20 -5.44 -1.23
N ASP A 313 25.67 -4.64 -2.19
CA ASP A 313 26.01 -3.24 -2.03
C ASP A 313 24.79 -2.32 -2.19
N PHE A 314 23.89 -2.64 -3.12
CA PHE A 314 22.68 -1.85 -3.35
C PHE A 314 21.44 -2.71 -3.24
N VAL A 315 20.49 -2.30 -2.40
CA VAL A 315 19.16 -2.93 -2.27
C VAL A 315 18.13 -1.97 -2.86
N ILE A 316 17.30 -2.45 -3.78
CA ILE A 316 16.27 -1.63 -4.45
C ILE A 316 14.91 -2.31 -4.30
N THR A 317 13.94 -1.57 -3.78
CA THR A 317 12.52 -1.98 -3.70
C THR A 317 11.60 -0.97 -4.39
N GLY A 318 10.31 -1.29 -4.54
CA GLY A 318 9.30 -0.41 -5.14
C GLY A 318 7.88 -0.56 -4.58
N HIS A 319 7.74 -1.08 -3.34
CA HIS A 319 6.46 -1.53 -2.78
C HIS A 319 5.53 -0.42 -2.25
N THR A 320 6.07 0.59 -1.56
CA THR A 320 5.25 1.48 -0.70
C THR A 320 4.76 2.76 -1.37
N HIS A 321 5.07 2.97 -2.65
CA HIS A 321 4.94 4.26 -3.36
C HIS A 321 5.75 5.42 -2.78
N LEU A 322 6.50 5.20 -1.69
CA LEU A 322 7.26 6.23 -1.01
C LEU A 322 8.74 6.04 -1.30
N GLU A 323 9.36 7.08 -1.86
CA GLU A 323 10.77 7.02 -2.18
C GLU A 323 11.64 7.03 -0.91
N ARG A 324 12.70 6.22 -0.92
CA ARG A 324 13.66 6.12 0.19
C ARG A 324 15.08 6.06 -0.36
N ALA A 325 16.01 6.65 0.38
CA ALA A 325 17.44 6.58 0.11
C ALA A 325 18.20 6.58 1.44
N ILE A 326 18.65 5.40 1.86
CA ILE A 326 19.15 5.15 3.22
C ILE A 326 20.51 4.44 3.14
N PRO A 327 21.61 5.11 3.54
CA PRO A 327 22.89 4.43 3.76
C PRO A 327 22.74 3.36 4.85
N LEU A 328 23.15 2.14 4.53
CA LEU A 328 23.26 1.05 5.49
C LEU A 328 24.62 1.11 6.21
N ASP A 329 25.68 1.36 5.44
CA ASP A 329 27.05 1.57 5.91
C ASP A 329 27.87 2.35 4.85
N SER A 330 29.20 2.33 4.96
CA SER A 330 30.12 3.03 4.05
C SER A 330 30.13 2.49 2.61
N ARG A 331 29.63 1.27 2.37
CA ARG A 331 29.62 0.63 1.04
C ARG A 331 28.22 0.22 0.59
N ARG A 332 27.26 0.15 1.51
CA ARG A 332 25.92 -0.36 1.24
C ARG A 332 24.84 0.72 1.33
N CYS A 333 23.89 0.70 0.40
CA CYS A 333 22.77 1.63 0.36
C CYS A 333 21.46 0.92 0.00
N TYR A 334 20.37 1.33 0.66
CA TYR A 334 19.01 0.94 0.34
C TYR A 334 18.29 2.06 -0.41
N PHE A 335 17.53 1.68 -1.43
CA PHE A 335 16.60 2.54 -2.14
C PHE A 335 15.21 1.92 -2.18
N ASN A 336 14.19 2.75 -2.00
CA ASN A 336 12.84 2.47 -2.47
C ASN A 336 12.55 3.44 -3.61
N CYS A 337 12.22 2.91 -4.79
CA CYS A 337 12.09 3.71 -6.01
C CYS A 337 10.82 4.55 -6.06
N GLY A 338 9.90 4.41 -5.10
CA GLY A 338 8.72 5.25 -4.98
C GLY A 338 7.62 4.87 -5.98
N THR A 339 7.11 5.86 -6.71
CA THR A 339 5.95 5.67 -7.60
C THR A 339 5.96 6.66 -8.77
N TRP A 340 5.17 6.34 -9.79
CA TRP A 340 4.89 7.24 -10.93
C TRP A 340 3.45 7.77 -10.91
N ILE A 341 2.70 7.51 -9.83
CA ILE A 341 1.41 8.14 -9.59
C ILE A 341 1.59 9.47 -8.86
N ARG A 342 0.54 10.30 -8.89
CA ARG A 342 0.45 11.50 -8.07
C ARG A 342 0.22 11.09 -6.60
N LEU A 343 0.78 11.85 -5.66
CA LEU A 343 0.55 11.67 -4.23
C LEU A 343 -0.06 12.92 -3.62
N LEU A 344 -0.95 12.77 -2.65
CA LEU A 344 -1.49 13.89 -1.89
C LEU A 344 -0.65 14.12 -0.65
N ARG A 345 -0.23 15.38 -0.47
CA ARG A 345 0.41 15.85 0.76
C ARG A 345 -0.40 16.98 1.37
N ILE A 346 -1.16 16.61 2.38
CA ILE A 346 -1.85 17.58 3.25
C ILE A 346 -0.89 17.91 4.40
N THR A 347 -0.55 19.18 4.56
CA THR A 347 0.41 19.63 5.59
C THR A 347 -0.30 20.09 6.86
N ASP A 348 0.42 20.10 7.99
CA ASP A 348 -0.09 20.66 9.25
C ASP A 348 -0.59 22.11 9.07
N ALA A 349 0.12 22.93 8.29
CA ALA A 349 -0.28 24.31 7.99
C ALA A 349 -1.64 24.40 7.26
N MET A 350 -1.95 23.43 6.39
CA MET A 350 -3.25 23.34 5.72
C MET A 350 -4.36 22.87 6.66
N LEU A 351 -4.03 21.99 7.60
CA LEU A 351 -4.97 21.48 8.60
C LEU A 351 -5.24 22.47 9.72
N ASP A 352 -4.29 23.34 10.05
CA ASP A 352 -4.44 24.32 11.13
C ASP A 352 -5.39 25.48 10.80
N GLN A 353 -5.70 25.69 9.51
CA GLN A 353 -6.60 26.73 9.03
C GLN A 353 -7.88 26.11 8.47
N PRO A 354 -9.02 26.12 9.22
CA PRO A 354 -10.26 25.50 8.78
C PRO A 354 -10.76 26.00 7.42
N GLU A 355 -10.59 27.29 7.12
CA GLU A 355 -11.02 27.90 5.87
C GLU A 355 -10.20 27.41 4.67
N VAL A 356 -8.90 27.13 4.89
CA VAL A 356 -8.02 26.52 3.89
C VAL A 356 -8.41 25.07 3.66
N PHE A 357 -8.63 24.31 4.74
CA PHE A 357 -9.04 22.92 4.63
C PHE A 357 -10.41 22.76 3.95
N ASN A 358 -11.36 23.65 4.20
CA ASN A 358 -12.68 23.61 3.56
C ASN A 358 -12.57 23.69 2.03
N LYS A 359 -11.63 24.49 1.51
CA LYS A 359 -11.35 24.55 0.06
C LYS A 359 -10.78 23.23 -0.46
N ILE A 360 -9.85 22.62 0.29
CA ILE A 360 -9.30 21.29 -0.04
C ILE A 360 -10.44 20.26 -0.06
N TYR A 361 -11.27 20.24 0.98
CA TYR A 361 -12.41 19.34 1.11
C TYR A 361 -13.38 19.49 -0.07
N ASP A 362 -13.73 20.72 -0.46
CA ASP A 362 -14.63 20.97 -1.59
C ASP A 362 -14.05 20.41 -2.90
N VAL A 363 -12.75 20.59 -3.13
CA VAL A 363 -12.08 20.04 -4.33
C VAL A 363 -12.05 18.51 -4.29
N LEU A 364 -11.73 17.90 -3.14
CA LEU A 364 -11.72 16.45 -3.00
C LEU A 364 -13.12 15.82 -3.15
N MET A 365 -14.17 16.51 -2.71
CA MET A 365 -15.54 15.98 -2.72
C MET A 365 -16.31 16.26 -4.01
N LYS A 366 -16.05 17.40 -4.65
CA LYS A 366 -16.84 17.89 -5.80
C LYS A 366 -16.01 18.07 -7.07
N GLY A 367 -14.68 18.05 -6.96
CA GLY A 367 -13.76 18.23 -8.08
C GLY A 367 -13.54 16.95 -8.87
N SER A 368 -13.17 17.11 -10.15
CA SER A 368 -12.56 16.05 -10.95
C SER A 368 -11.09 15.87 -10.55
N MET A 369 -10.45 14.80 -11.04
CA MET A 369 -8.99 14.64 -10.92
C MET A 369 -8.23 15.83 -11.53
N GLU A 370 -8.74 16.37 -12.64
CA GLU A 370 -8.20 17.58 -13.27
C GLU A 370 -8.36 18.82 -12.36
N ALA A 371 -9.48 18.93 -11.63
CA ALA A 371 -9.64 19.98 -10.64
C ALA A 371 -8.61 19.84 -9.50
N ILE A 372 -8.34 18.61 -9.03
CA ILE A 372 -7.30 18.36 -8.03
C ILE A 372 -5.92 18.77 -8.57
N ASP A 373 -5.61 18.43 -9.82
CA ASP A 373 -4.32 18.73 -10.47
C ASP A 373 -4.03 20.24 -10.58
N HIS A 374 -5.07 21.07 -10.74
CA HIS A 374 -4.92 22.52 -10.95
C HIS A 374 -5.25 23.37 -9.71
N THR A 375 -5.70 22.77 -8.62
CA THR A 375 -6.05 23.54 -7.42
C THR A 375 -4.79 23.88 -6.63
N GLU A 376 -4.47 25.17 -6.59
CA GLU A 376 -3.48 25.73 -5.68
C GLU A 376 -4.17 26.43 -4.51
N ILE A 377 -3.86 26.00 -3.28
CA ILE A 377 -4.35 26.65 -2.05
C ILE A 377 -3.14 27.08 -1.24
N GLY A 378 -2.54 28.20 -1.68
CA GLY A 378 -1.26 28.71 -1.16
C GLY A 378 -0.03 27.93 -1.64
N GLN A 379 -0.11 26.60 -1.63
CA GLN A 379 0.83 25.66 -2.22
C GLN A 379 0.04 24.49 -2.85
N THR A 380 0.62 23.79 -3.82
CA THR A 380 0.03 22.54 -4.31
C THR A 380 0.05 21.50 -3.18
N PHE A 381 -1.06 20.79 -3.01
CA PHE A 381 -1.16 19.63 -2.11
C PHE A 381 -1.00 18.31 -2.87
N LEU A 382 -0.62 18.39 -4.15
CA LEU A 382 -0.33 17.27 -5.02
C LEU A 382 1.17 17.22 -5.33
N MET A 383 1.77 16.05 -5.14
CA MET A 383 3.17 15.79 -5.41
C MET A 383 3.27 14.90 -6.65
N ASN A 384 4.06 15.35 -7.63
CA ASN A 384 4.56 14.49 -8.69
C ASN A 384 6.00 14.10 -8.34
N GLN A 385 6.16 12.87 -7.86
CA GLN A 385 7.46 12.28 -7.51
C GLN A 385 7.76 11.13 -8.46
N THR A 386 7.58 11.31 -9.78
CA THR A 386 7.93 10.29 -10.77
C THR A 386 9.40 9.90 -10.59
N SER A 387 9.63 8.84 -9.83
CA SER A 387 10.92 8.57 -9.21
C SER A 387 11.61 7.40 -9.90
N ALA A 388 12.93 7.46 -9.95
CA ALA A 388 13.75 6.42 -10.52
C ALA A 388 15.05 6.28 -9.73
N VAL A 389 15.56 5.06 -9.67
CA VAL A 389 16.88 4.76 -9.10
C VAL A 389 17.84 4.44 -10.24
N SER A 390 19.00 5.08 -10.24
CA SER A 390 20.09 4.79 -11.18
C SER A 390 21.31 4.31 -10.41
N ILE A 391 21.85 3.16 -10.79
CA ILE A 391 23.15 2.69 -10.32
C ILE A 391 24.09 2.64 -11.54
N ARG A 392 25.25 3.29 -11.45
CA ARG A 392 26.23 3.35 -12.55
C ARG A 392 27.66 3.39 -12.06
N THR A 393 28.60 3.06 -12.93
CA THR A 393 30.03 3.28 -12.70
C THR A 393 30.42 4.71 -13.07
N GLU A 394 31.21 5.37 -12.23
CA GLU A 394 31.83 6.67 -12.48
C GLU A 394 33.31 6.60 -12.08
N GLY A 395 34.19 6.42 -13.06
CA GLY A 395 35.60 6.12 -12.79
C GLY A 395 35.74 4.79 -12.05
N ASP A 396 36.41 4.82 -10.90
CA ASP A 396 36.59 3.66 -10.01
C ASP A 396 35.47 3.52 -8.96
N GLU A 397 34.48 4.43 -8.96
CA GLU A 397 33.36 4.41 -8.02
C GLU A 397 32.09 3.81 -8.64
N VAL A 398 31.21 3.28 -7.79
CA VAL A 398 29.83 2.96 -8.14
C VAL A 398 28.90 3.96 -7.45
N VAL A 399 28.11 4.67 -8.26
CA VAL A 399 27.22 5.74 -7.82
C VAL A 399 25.78 5.26 -7.91
N GLY A 400 25.06 5.37 -6.79
CA GLY A 400 23.61 5.15 -6.73
C GLY A 400 22.88 6.47 -6.52
N GLU A 401 21.87 6.76 -7.33
CA GLU A 401 21.08 7.99 -7.27
C GLU A 401 19.60 7.69 -7.22
N LEU A 402 18.89 8.40 -6.33
CA LEU A 402 17.45 8.56 -6.40
C LEU A 402 17.15 9.87 -7.12
N MET A 403 16.31 9.81 -8.15
CA MET A 403 16.04 10.94 -9.04
C MET A 403 14.54 11.13 -9.25
N HIS A 404 14.11 12.38 -9.47
CA HIS A 404 12.81 12.70 -10.04
C HIS A 404 12.95 12.92 -11.55
N ILE A 405 12.12 12.22 -12.32
CA ILE A 405 12.06 12.33 -13.77
C ILE A 405 11.12 13.49 -14.13
N GLU A 406 11.64 14.43 -14.90
CA GLU A 406 10.98 15.69 -15.26
C GLU A 406 11.06 15.94 -16.77
N GLY A 407 10.03 16.58 -17.32
CA GLY A 407 9.94 16.93 -18.74
C GLY A 407 9.36 15.83 -19.62
N GLU A 408 8.96 16.21 -20.84
CA GLU A 408 8.43 15.30 -21.87
C GLU A 408 9.41 15.11 -23.03
N ASP A 409 10.10 16.18 -23.44
CA ASP A 409 11.19 16.13 -24.42
C ASP A 409 12.09 17.40 -24.30
N PRO A 410 13.34 17.30 -23.80
CA PRO A 410 13.99 16.08 -23.33
C PRO A 410 13.46 15.67 -21.94
N VAL A 411 13.38 14.36 -21.72
CA VAL A 411 13.23 13.80 -20.37
C VAL A 411 14.54 13.99 -19.61
N THR A 412 14.47 14.59 -18.42
CA THR A 412 15.62 14.87 -17.56
C THR A 412 15.44 14.22 -16.19
N GLY A 413 16.54 13.90 -15.52
CA GLY A 413 16.51 13.37 -14.15
C GLY A 413 17.12 14.38 -13.19
N ARG A 414 16.33 14.88 -12.24
CA ARG A 414 16.81 15.70 -11.13
C ARG A 414 17.23 14.79 -9.98
N VAL A 415 18.52 14.76 -9.67
CA VAL A 415 19.05 13.98 -8.53
C VAL A 415 18.53 14.57 -7.23
N ILE A 416 17.83 13.74 -6.46
CA ILE A 416 17.30 14.08 -5.13
C ILE A 416 18.29 13.66 -4.06
N TRP A 417 18.94 12.51 -4.27
CA TRP A 417 19.91 11.98 -3.33
C TRP A 417 20.92 11.06 -4.04
N GLN A 418 22.16 11.02 -3.54
CA GLN A 418 23.26 10.26 -4.14
C GLN A 418 24.11 9.55 -3.09
N PHE A 419 24.45 8.29 -3.35
CA PHE A 419 25.43 7.49 -2.62
C PHE A 419 26.62 7.14 -3.53
N ARG A 420 27.83 7.19 -2.98
CA ARG A 420 29.07 6.82 -3.68
C ARG A 420 29.75 5.69 -2.94
N ARG A 421 29.92 4.56 -3.61
CA ARG A 421 30.70 3.43 -3.14
C ARG A 421 32.08 3.46 -3.79
N ARG A 422 33.11 3.48 -2.95
CA ARG A 422 34.51 3.27 -3.34
C ARG A 422 34.94 1.82 -3.17
#